data_AF-A0A0M3JDK2-F1
#
_entry.id   AF-A0A0M3JDK2-F1
#
_cell.length_a   1.000
_cell.length_b   1.000
_cell.length_c   1.000
_cell.angle_alpha   90.00
_cell.angle_beta   90.00
_cell.angle_gamma   90.00
#
_symmetry.space_group_name_H-M   'P 1'
#
loop_
_entity.id
_entity.type
_entity.pdbx_description
1 polymer ?
#
loop_
_entity_poly.entity_id
_entity_poly.type
_entity_poly.pdbx_seq_one_letter_code
_entity_poly.pdbx_strand_id
1 'polypeptide(L)' 'MGREWCIHSDRFQRATAIQQYASSVTNADNFLSTEFALRFLFGAKGCAADTKIRYQKLAALVDVLAEKAQLSQ' A
#
# COMPACT_ATOMS: atom_id res chain seq x y z
N MET A 1 9.54 -20.29 10.08
CA MET A 1 9.06 -19.01 9.52
C MET A 1 9.75 -18.67 8.20
N GLY A 2 10.83 -17.86 8.12
CA GLY A 2 11.38 -17.41 6.82
C GLY A 2 11.87 -18.52 5.88
N ARG A 3 12.58 -19.52 6.42
CA ARG A 3 13.11 -20.66 5.65
C ARG A 3 12.01 -21.54 5.05
N GLU A 4 10.91 -21.75 5.78
CA GLU A 4 9.76 -22.54 5.30
C GLU A 4 9.04 -21.83 4.15
N TRP A 5 8.94 -20.51 4.21
CA TRP A 5 8.36 -19.72 3.12
C TRP A 5 9.19 -19.83 1.84
N CYS A 6 10.52 -19.83 1.96
CA CYS A 6 11.41 -20.06 0.82
C CYS A 6 11.26 -21.47 0.23
N ILE A 7 11.16 -22.50 1.08
CA ILE A 7 11.00 -23.90 0.61
C ILE A 7 9.66 -24.11 -0.10
N HIS A 8 8.64 -23.33 0.25
CA HIS A 8 7.29 -23.46 -0.29
C HIS A 8 6.89 -22.33 -1.26
N SER A 9 7.84 -21.55 -1.80
CA SER A 9 7.57 -20.44 -2.73
C SER A 9 6.65 -20.83 -3.88
N ASP A 10 6.91 -22.01 -4.47
CA ASP A 10 6.19 -22.51 -5.64
C ASP A 10 4.72 -22.82 -5.33
N ARG A 11 4.42 -23.22 -4.09
CA ARG A 11 3.04 -23.45 -3.64
C ARG A 11 2.26 -22.15 -3.61
N PHE A 12 2.87 -21.07 -3.12
CA PHE A 12 2.24 -19.75 -3.11
C PHE A 12 2.00 -19.23 -4.53
N GLN A 13 2.98 -19.37 -5.42
CA GLN A 13 2.85 -18.95 -6.81
C GLN A 13 1.74 -19.71 -7.55
N ARG A 14 1.60 -21.03 -7.35
CA ARG A 14 0.52 -21.81 -7.98
C ARG A 14 -0.85 -21.41 -7.45
N ALA A 15 -0.98 -21.16 -6.16
CA ALA A 15 -2.24 -20.73 -5.56
C ALA A 15 -2.68 -19.36 -6.10
N THR A 16 -1.76 -18.41 -6.27
CA THR A 16 -2.06 -17.09 -6.82
C THR A 16 -2.30 -17.13 -8.32
N ALA A 17 -1.59 -17.97 -9.08
CA ALA A 17 -1.78 -18.11 -10.52
C ALA A 17 -3.20 -18.61 -10.87
N ILE A 18 -3.76 -19.53 -10.08
CA ILE A 18 -5.13 -20.02 -10.27
C ILE A 18 -6.17 -18.89 -10.07
N GLN A 19 -5.93 -17.97 -9.14
CA GLN A 19 -6.82 -16.81 -8.90
C GLN A 19 -6.60 -15.65 -9.90
N GLN A 20 -5.35 -15.36 -10.27
CA GLN A 20 -5.01 -14.19 -11.09
C GLN A 20 -5.25 -14.41 -12.59
N TYR A 21 -5.06 -15.62 -13.12
CA TYR A 21 -5.32 -15.88 -14.56
C TYR A 21 -6.80 -15.85 -14.95
N ALA A 22 -7.72 -15.81 -13.98
CA ALA A 22 -9.16 -15.72 -14.22
C ALA A 22 -9.67 -14.26 -14.38
N SER A 23 -8.83 -13.25 -14.15
CA SER A 23 -9.27 -11.85 -14.13
C SER A 23 -8.25 -10.96 -14.86
N SER A 24 -8.69 -10.23 -15.88
CA SER A 24 -7.83 -9.24 -16.55
C SER A 24 -7.58 -8.06 -15.61
N VAL A 25 -6.32 -7.66 -15.48
CA VAL A 25 -5.92 -6.47 -14.70
C VAL A 25 -6.67 -5.24 -15.23
N THR A 26 -7.46 -4.62 -14.37
CA THR A 26 -8.27 -3.43 -14.61
C THR A 26 -7.56 -2.18 -14.09
N ASN A 27 -8.03 -1.00 -14.49
CA ASN A 27 -7.54 0.26 -13.91
C ASN A 27 -7.80 0.37 -12.39
N ALA A 28 -8.76 -0.39 -11.83
CA ALA A 28 -8.98 -0.46 -10.39
C ALA A 28 -7.83 -1.18 -9.67
N ASP A 29 -7.12 -2.09 -10.34
CA ASP A 29 -5.97 -2.79 -9.76
C ASP A 29 -4.76 -1.85 -9.58
N ASN A 30 -4.64 -0.81 -10.41
CA ASN A 30 -3.61 0.21 -10.25
C ASN A 30 -3.76 1.02 -8.96
N PHE A 31 -4.98 1.19 -8.44
CA PHE A 31 -5.23 1.86 -7.17
C PHE A 31 -4.58 1.14 -5.99
N LEU A 32 -4.45 -0.19 -6.08
CA LEU A 32 -3.83 -1.04 -5.05
C LEU A 32 -2.30 -1.06 -5.13
N SER A 33 -1.71 -0.44 -6.15
CA SER A 33 -0.26 -0.40 -6.30
C SER A 33 0.38 0.53 -5.28
N THR A 34 1.53 0.12 -4.73
CA THR A 34 2.32 0.97 -3.83
C THR A 34 2.75 2.26 -4.53
N GLU A 35 3.10 2.21 -5.82
CA GLU A 35 3.48 3.41 -6.56
C GLU A 35 2.35 4.43 -6.60
N PHE A 36 1.12 3.99 -6.92
CA PHE A 36 -0.05 4.86 -6.89
C PHE A 36 -0.26 5.44 -5.49
N ALA A 37 -0.28 4.59 -4.45
CA ALA A 37 -0.51 5.03 -3.07
C ALA A 37 0.51 6.07 -2.61
N LEU A 38 1.80 5.89 -2.95
CA LEU A 38 2.85 6.83 -2.60
C LEU A 38 2.72 8.17 -3.33
N ARG A 39 2.39 8.15 -4.62
CA ARG A 39 2.14 9.39 -5.38
C ARG A 39 0.88 10.09 -4.91
N PHE A 40 -0.17 9.34 -4.57
CA PHE A 40 -1.42 9.89 -4.05
C PHE A 40 -1.23 10.58 -2.70
N LEU A 41 -0.58 9.92 -1.75
CA LEU A 41 -0.41 10.44 -0.38
C LEU A 41 0.64 11.55 -0.28
N PHE A 42 1.72 11.47 -1.05
CA PHE A 42 2.88 12.35 -0.87
C PHE A 42 3.21 13.22 -2.09
N GLY A 43 2.50 13.04 -3.21
CA GLY A 43 2.78 13.73 -4.47
C GLY A 43 4.08 13.27 -5.14
N ALA A 44 4.32 13.77 -6.36
CA ALA A 44 5.45 13.35 -7.20
C ALA A 44 6.84 13.60 -6.59
N LYS A 45 6.98 14.64 -5.74
CA LYS A 45 8.25 14.96 -5.07
C LYS A 45 8.35 14.33 -3.68
N GLY A 46 7.23 14.22 -2.97
CA GLY A 46 7.22 13.70 -1.60
C GLY A 46 7.31 12.18 -1.55
N CYS A 47 6.93 11.46 -2.61
CA CYS A 47 7.01 10.00 -2.64
C CYS A 47 8.44 9.46 -2.56
N ALA A 48 9.44 10.25 -3.01
CA ALA A 48 10.86 9.91 -2.96
C ALA A 48 11.54 10.29 -1.63
N ALA A 49 10.82 10.92 -0.70
CA ALA A 49 11.37 11.27 0.60
C ALA A 49 11.65 10.01 1.44
N ASP A 50 12.54 10.15 2.41
CA ASP A 50 12.86 9.08 3.35
C ASP A 50 11.59 8.50 4.00
N THR A 51 11.56 7.16 4.13
CA THR A 51 10.41 6.41 4.62
C THR A 51 10.00 6.86 6.02
N LYS A 52 10.95 7.13 6.92
CA LYS A 52 10.65 7.58 8.28
C LYS A 52 9.97 8.96 8.24
N ILE A 53 10.48 9.88 7.43
CA ILE A 53 9.90 11.22 7.26
C ILE A 53 8.47 11.14 6.71
N ARG A 54 8.24 10.30 5.69
CA ARG A 54 6.90 10.11 5.11
C ARG A 54 5.88 9.62 6.14
N TYR A 55 6.23 8.60 6.92
CA TYR A 55 5.32 8.07 7.94
C TYR A 55 5.10 9.03 9.11
N GLN A 56 6.12 9.78 9.53
CA GLN A 56 5.95 10.83 10.55
C GLN A 56 4.96 11.92 10.11
N LYS A 57 5.07 12.38 8.86
CA LYS A 57 4.12 13.36 8.30
C LYS A 57 2.70 12.81 8.17
N LEU A 58 2.58 11.55 7.75
CA LEU A 58 1.27 10.91 7.63
C LEU A 58 0.59 10.75 8.99
N ALA A 59 1.33 10.35 10.03
CA ALA A 59 0.81 10.24 11.39
C ALA A 59 0.27 11.60 11.89
N ALA A 60 1.09 12.66 11.78
CA ALA A 60 0.66 14.00 12.18
C ALA A 60 -0.59 14.49 11.41
N LEU A 61 -0.70 14.15 10.12
CA LEU A 61 -1.88 14.50 9.32
C LEU A 61 -3.13 13.75 9.79
N VAL A 62 -3.01 12.47 10.11
CA VAL A 62 -4.11 11.66 10.66
C VAL A 62 -4.58 12.22 12.00
N ASP A 63 -3.66 12.61 12.89
CA ASP A 63 -3.99 13.20 14.18
C ASP A 63 -4.80 14.51 14.01
N VAL A 64 -4.34 15.40 13.14
CA VAL A 64 -5.05 16.66 12.83
C VAL A 64 -6.43 16.39 12.22
N LEU A 65 -6.54 15.43 11.31
CA LEU A 65 -7.83 15.07 10.70
C LEU A 65 -8.80 14.48 11.73
N ALA A 66 -8.31 13.65 12.65
CA ALA A 66 -9.11 13.07 13.72
C ALA A 66 -9.65 14.16 14.66
N GLU A 67 -8.81 15.10 15.07
CA GLU A 67 -9.23 16.27 15.87
C GLU A 67 -10.30 17.09 15.13
N LYS A 68 -10.10 17.37 13.84
CA LYS A 68 -11.06 18.14 13.05
C LYS A 68 -12.38 17.41 12.82
N ALA A 69 -12.36 16.11 12.63
CA ALA A 69 -13.57 15.31 12.47
C ALA A 69 -14.41 15.33 13.76
N GLN A 70 -13.79 15.26 14.93
CA GLN A 70 -14.48 15.36 16.22
C GLN A 70 -15.08 16.76 16.46
N LEU A 71 -14.43 17.81 15.96
CA LEU A 71 -14.95 19.19 16.03
C LEU A 71 -16.11 19.47 15.06
N SER A 72 -16.39 18.56 14.13
CA SER A 72 -17.48 18.69 13.14
C SER A 72 -18.76 17.91 13.51
N GLN A 73 -18.74 17.21 14.66
CA GLN A 73 -19.89 16.54 15.27
C GLN A 73 -20.55 17.45 16.31
#